data_AF-A0A962EC48-F1
#
_entry.id   AF-A0A962EC48-F1
#
_cell.length_a   1.000
_cell.length_b   1.000
_cell.length_c   1.000
_cell.angle_alpha   90.00
_cell.angle_beta   90.00
_cell.angle_gamma   90.00
#
_symmetry.space_group_name_H-M   'P 1'
#
loop_
_entity.id
_entity.type
_entity.pdbx_description
1 polymer ?
#
loop_
_entity_poly.entity_id
_entity_poly.type
_entity_poly.pdbx_seq_one_letter_code
_entity_poly.pdbx_strand_id
1 'polypeptide(L)'
;MPNAIVEELIDLLQLERLEENLFRGQSRDIGTRFVFGGQVLGQSLAAAQRTVEGRDVHSMHAYFLRAGDVEAPIVYEVDRNRDGKSFSSRRVVAIQHGQPIFTMAASFQEPEDGLTHQMSMPDVPQPEDLAEPEPLSAETLAKIPPKLQRWVMSRGPFEFRHVYPRDEFKRPKRPPLQHVWFRLVDRIP
;
A
#
# COMPACT_ATOMS: atom_id res chain seq x y z
N MET A 1 24.38 -2.63 0.73
CA MET A 1 23.74 -1.70 1.69
C MET A 1 22.27 -1.74 1.35
N PRO A 2 21.38 -2.07 2.30
CA PRO A 2 19.95 -2.02 2.06
C PRO A 2 19.55 -0.64 1.51
N ASN A 3 18.61 -0.62 0.58
CA ASN A 3 18.07 0.60 0.03
C ASN A 3 17.25 1.28 1.11
N ALA A 4 17.74 2.42 1.62
CA ALA A 4 17.13 3.19 2.70
C ALA A 4 15.63 3.46 2.47
N ILE A 5 15.18 3.57 1.22
CA ILE A 5 13.75 3.82 0.90
C ILE A 5 12.86 2.62 1.23
N VAL A 6 13.36 1.39 1.07
CA VAL A 6 12.64 0.16 1.43
C VAL A 6 12.60 -0.01 2.94
N GLU A 7 13.72 0.25 3.63
CA GLU A 7 13.76 0.25 5.10
C GLU A 7 12.78 1.28 5.68
N GLU A 8 12.77 2.50 5.15
CA GLU A 8 11.79 3.53 5.55
C GLU A 8 10.34 3.09 5.33
N LEU A 9 10.03 2.32 4.28
CA LEU A 9 8.68 1.76 4.08
C LEU A 9 8.36 0.72 5.16
N ILE A 10 9.31 -0.16 5.48
CA ILE A 10 9.14 -1.18 6.51
C ILE A 10 8.93 -0.51 7.87
N ASP A 11 9.76 0.46 8.22
CA ASP A 11 9.65 1.24 9.46
C ASP A 11 8.32 1.98 9.54
N LEU A 12 7.81 2.51 8.42
CA LEU A 12 6.50 3.15 8.36
C LEU A 12 5.35 2.17 8.68
N LEU A 13 5.52 0.88 8.40
CA LEU A 13 4.56 -0.17 8.75
C LEU A 13 4.76 -0.69 10.18
N GLN A 14 5.87 -0.33 10.83
CA GLN A 14 6.11 -0.62 12.24
C GLN A 14 5.42 0.42 13.13
N LEU A 15 4.20 0.10 13.56
CA LEU A 15 3.42 1.01 14.41
C LEU A 15 3.94 1.07 15.84
N GLU A 16 3.83 2.25 16.45
CA GLU A 16 3.94 2.43 17.90
C GLU A 16 2.69 1.83 18.56
N ARG A 17 2.87 0.95 19.56
CA ARG A 17 1.75 0.45 20.37
C ARG A 17 1.46 1.46 21.49
N LEU A 18 0.27 2.05 21.48
CA LEU A 18 -0.19 2.95 22.53
C LEU A 18 -0.90 2.20 23.66
N GLU A 19 -1.66 1.16 23.31
CA GLU A 19 -2.33 0.25 24.25
C GLU A 19 -2.56 -1.13 23.59
N GLU A 20 -3.24 -2.07 24.25
CA GLU A 20 -3.46 -3.44 23.83
C GLU A 20 -3.95 -3.52 22.38
N ASN A 21 -4.94 -2.69 22.07
CA ASN A 21 -5.65 -2.65 20.80
C ASN A 21 -5.58 -1.26 20.13
N LEU A 22 -4.62 -0.43 20.53
CA LEU A 22 -4.47 0.95 20.05
C LEU A 22 -3.05 1.19 19.55
N PHE A 23 -2.92 1.63 18.31
CA PHE A 23 -1.63 1.83 17.66
C PHE A 23 -1.53 3.22 17.04
N ARG A 24 -0.31 3.73 16.87
CA ARG A 24 -0.01 4.96 16.14
C ARG A 24 0.94 4.69 14.99
N GLY A 25 0.54 5.13 13.80
CA GLY A 25 1.40 5.16 12.62
C GLY A 25 1.75 6.59 12.24
N GLN A 26 2.98 6.79 11.78
CA GLN A 26 3.39 8.08 11.20
C GLN A 26 2.85 8.22 9.77
N SER A 27 2.68 9.46 9.33
CA SER A 27 2.34 9.78 7.94
C SER A 27 3.60 10.10 7.16
N ARG A 28 3.70 9.62 5.92
CA ARG A 28 4.81 9.95 5.01
C ARG A 28 4.30 10.83 3.88
N ASP A 29 4.86 12.04 3.78
CA ASP A 29 4.65 12.90 2.62
C ASP A 29 5.42 12.36 1.42
N ILE A 30 4.68 11.81 0.46
CA ILE A 30 5.21 11.36 -0.83
C ILE A 30 5.06 12.42 -1.94
N GLY A 31 4.81 13.67 -1.57
CA GLY A 31 4.51 14.78 -2.48
C GLY A 31 3.02 14.89 -2.84
N THR A 32 2.14 14.14 -2.18
CA THR A 32 0.70 14.17 -2.39
C THR A 32 0.02 15.11 -1.40
N ARG A 33 -1.14 15.67 -1.77
CA ARG A 33 -1.91 16.56 -0.88
C ARG A 33 -2.47 15.83 0.35
N PHE A 34 -2.69 14.53 0.25
CA PHE A 34 -3.32 13.70 1.28
C PHE A 34 -2.50 12.45 1.50
N VAL A 35 -2.71 11.79 2.64
CA VAL A 35 -2.08 10.50 2.93
C VAL A 35 -2.43 9.49 1.84
N PHE A 36 -1.42 8.76 1.38
CA PHE A 36 -1.61 7.72 0.38
C PHE A 36 -2.50 6.59 0.94
N GLY A 37 -3.55 6.21 0.19
CA GLY A 37 -4.51 5.21 0.66
C GLY A 37 -3.87 3.85 0.99
N GLY A 38 -2.85 3.44 0.23
CA GLY A 38 -2.10 2.21 0.52
C GLY A 38 -1.32 2.26 1.84
N GLN A 39 -0.90 3.44 2.30
CA GLN A 39 -0.28 3.60 3.62
C GLN A 39 -1.29 3.35 4.72
N VAL A 40 -2.46 4.00 4.67
CA VAL A 40 -3.53 3.84 5.68
C VAL A 40 -4.00 2.39 5.74
N LEU A 41 -4.18 1.76 4.58
CA LEU A 41 -4.57 0.35 4.48
C LEU A 41 -3.47 -0.57 5.05
N GLY A 42 -2.21 -0.39 4.64
CA GLY A 42 -1.09 -1.22 5.08
C GLY A 42 -0.85 -1.11 6.59
N GLN A 43 -0.89 0.11 7.13
CA GLN A 43 -0.80 0.34 8.57
C GLN A 43 -2.00 -0.25 9.32
N SER A 44 -3.23 -0.12 8.80
CA SER A 44 -4.40 -0.75 9.42
C SER A 44 -4.30 -2.27 9.47
N LEU A 45 -3.79 -2.88 8.40
CA LEU A 45 -3.55 -4.33 8.35
C LEU A 45 -2.43 -4.75 9.31
N ALA A 46 -1.34 -3.98 9.40
CA ALA A 46 -0.28 -4.21 10.37
C ALA A 46 -0.79 -4.12 11.82
N ALA A 47 -1.65 -3.14 12.14
CA ALA A 47 -2.30 -3.03 13.45
C ALA A 47 -3.15 -4.27 13.76
N ALA A 48 -3.98 -4.71 12.81
CA ALA A 48 -4.82 -5.89 12.99
C ALA A 48 -3.98 -7.17 13.21
N GLN A 49 -2.96 -7.39 12.37
CA GLN A 49 -2.08 -8.56 12.45
C GLN A 49 -1.34 -8.65 13.79
N ARG A 50 -0.98 -7.51 14.41
CA ARG A 50 -0.36 -7.48 15.75
C ARG A 50 -1.27 -7.94 16.89
N THR A 51 -2.57 -8.11 16.64
CA THR A 51 -3.55 -8.60 17.62
C THR A 51 -3.96 -10.06 17.37
N VAL A 52 -3.27 -10.75 16.46
CA VAL A 52 -3.56 -12.12 16.03
C VAL A 52 -2.27 -12.94 16.09
N GLU A 53 -2.31 -14.11 16.71
CA GLU A 53 -1.18 -15.03 16.81
C GLU A 53 -1.43 -16.28 15.94
N GLY A 54 -0.40 -16.70 15.19
CA GLY A 54 -0.42 -17.96 14.43
C GLY A 54 -1.41 -18.02 13.26
N ARG A 55 -1.88 -16.87 12.76
CA ARG A 55 -2.82 -16.79 11.64
C ARG A 55 -2.44 -15.66 10.69
N ASP A 56 -2.60 -15.91 9.40
CA ASP A 56 -2.34 -14.92 8.34
C ASP A 56 -3.65 -14.34 7.83
N VAL A 57 -3.61 -13.07 7.42
CA VAL A 57 -4.74 -12.44 6.73
C VAL A 57 -5.00 -13.14 5.41
N HIS A 58 -6.27 -13.46 5.14
CA HIS A 58 -6.69 -14.05 3.85
C HIS A 58 -7.72 -13.19 3.12
N SER A 59 -8.35 -12.24 3.81
CA SER A 59 -9.27 -11.28 3.18
C SER A 59 -9.41 -10.02 4.01
N MET A 60 -9.72 -8.91 3.34
CA MET A 60 -10.05 -7.65 3.98
C MET A 60 -11.03 -6.84 3.11
N HIS A 61 -11.85 -6.04 3.78
CA HIS A 61 -12.75 -5.06 3.16
C HIS A 61 -12.54 -3.72 3.84
N ALA A 62 -12.56 -2.63 3.07
CA ALA A 62 -12.28 -1.32 3.62
C ALA A 62 -13.02 -0.18 2.92
N TYR A 63 -13.21 0.92 3.67
CA TYR A 63 -13.80 2.16 3.19
C TYR A 63 -12.92 3.34 3.59
N PHE A 64 -12.59 4.18 2.61
CA PHE A 64 -11.99 5.50 2.83
C PHE A 64 -13.11 6.52 3.04
N LEU A 65 -13.16 7.12 4.22
CA LEU A 65 -14.24 8.01 4.64
C LEU A 65 -13.87 9.48 4.45
N ARG A 66 -12.60 9.82 4.72
CA ARG A 66 -12.08 11.20 4.67
C ARG A 66 -10.65 11.19 4.14
N ALA A 67 -10.24 12.30 3.55
CA ALA A 67 -8.86 12.49 3.15
C ALA A 67 -7.96 12.66 4.38
N GLY A 68 -6.85 11.90 4.43
CA GLY A 68 -5.91 11.99 5.54
C GLY A 68 -5.00 13.22 5.44
N ASP A 69 -4.63 13.75 6.60
CA ASP A 69 -3.66 14.83 6.79
C ASP A 69 -2.24 14.26 6.84
N VAL A 70 -1.36 14.70 5.94
CA VAL A 70 0.03 14.21 5.84
C VAL A 70 0.92 14.72 6.96
N GLU A 71 0.54 15.81 7.63
CA GLU A 71 1.31 16.44 8.71
C GLU A 71 0.97 15.88 10.10
N ALA A 72 0.00 14.97 10.19
CA ALA A 72 -0.47 14.39 11.44
C ALA A 72 -0.30 12.85 11.46
N PRO A 73 0.03 12.25 12.62
CA PRO A 73 0.01 10.80 12.76
C PRO A 73 -1.41 10.25 12.68
N ILE A 74 -1.54 8.95 12.48
CA ILE A 74 -2.83 8.23 12.42
C ILE A 74 -2.91 7.28 13.61
N VAL A 75 -4.02 7.34 14.34
CA VAL A 75 -4.33 6.38 15.41
C VAL A 75 -5.18 5.25 14.83
N TYR A 76 -4.82 4.02 15.12
CA TYR A 76 -5.52 2.81 14.67
C TYR A 76 -6.09 2.09 15.89
N GLU A 77 -7.41 2.07 16.00
CA GLU A 77 -8.14 1.32 17.01
C GLU A 77 -8.58 -0.02 16.43
N VAL A 78 -8.23 -1.12 17.11
CA VAL A 78 -8.52 -2.49 16.68
C VAL A 78 -9.59 -3.10 17.56
N ASP A 79 -10.73 -3.48 16.99
CA ASP A 79 -11.75 -4.27 17.66
C ASP A 79 -11.53 -5.76 17.35
N ARG A 80 -11.42 -6.57 18.41
CA ARG A 80 -11.23 -8.02 18.34
C ARG A 80 -12.58 -8.73 18.27
N ASN A 81 -13.25 -8.65 17.12
CA ASN A 81 -14.62 -9.14 16.96
C ASN A 81 -14.80 -10.63 17.32
N ARG A 82 -13.86 -11.49 16.91
CA ARG A 82 -13.95 -12.94 17.14
C ARG A 82 -12.58 -13.60 17.06
N ASP A 83 -12.34 -14.52 17.99
CA ASP A 83 -11.29 -15.54 17.90
C ASP A 83 -11.95 -16.92 17.96
N GLY A 84 -12.11 -17.55 16.79
CA GLY A 84 -12.63 -18.91 16.66
C GLY A 84 -11.51 -19.95 16.65
N LYS A 85 -11.87 -21.21 16.35
CA LYS A 85 -10.90 -22.31 16.22
C LYS A 85 -9.88 -22.06 15.11
N SER A 86 -10.35 -21.78 13.90
CA SER A 86 -9.49 -21.61 12.72
C SER A 86 -9.44 -20.17 12.20
N PHE A 87 -10.43 -19.34 12.56
CA PHE A 87 -10.56 -17.97 12.04
C PHE A 87 -10.54 -16.91 13.14
N SER A 88 -9.87 -15.79 12.90
CA SER A 88 -9.99 -14.54 13.67
C SER A 88 -10.57 -13.44 12.79
N SER A 89 -11.42 -12.59 13.36
CA SER A 89 -11.91 -11.37 12.70
C SER A 89 -11.46 -10.15 13.50
N ARG A 90 -10.99 -9.12 12.78
CA ARG A 90 -10.63 -7.82 13.35
C ARG A 90 -11.32 -6.70 12.57
N ARG A 91 -11.74 -5.65 13.27
CA ARG A 91 -12.13 -4.38 12.67
C ARG A 91 -11.14 -3.31 13.08
N VAL A 92 -10.73 -2.46 12.15
CA VAL A 92 -9.82 -1.36 12.42
C VAL A 92 -10.48 -0.05 12.03
N VAL A 93 -10.38 0.94 12.90
CA VAL A 93 -10.75 2.33 12.63
C VAL A 93 -9.49 3.17 12.67
N ALA A 94 -9.16 3.81 11.54
CA ALA A 94 -8.09 4.80 11.48
C ALA A 94 -8.66 6.19 11.76
N ILE A 95 -8.03 6.92 12.66
CA ILE A 95 -8.52 8.16 13.25
C ILE A 95 -7.45 9.24 13.11
N GLN A 96 -7.87 10.42 12.63
CA GLN A 96 -7.08 11.65 12.68
C GLN A 96 -7.96 12.79 13.19
N HIS A 97 -7.40 13.69 14.00
CA HIS A 97 -8.12 14.86 14.53
C HIS A 97 -9.45 14.48 15.22
N GLY A 98 -9.49 13.32 15.89
CA GLY A 98 -10.68 12.78 16.55
C GLY A 98 -11.79 12.30 15.59
N GLN A 99 -11.51 12.16 14.30
CA GLN A 99 -12.47 11.74 13.27
C GLN A 99 -12.00 10.46 12.56
N PRO A 100 -12.90 9.48 12.34
CA PRO A 100 -12.59 8.32 11.51
C PRO A 100 -12.30 8.74 10.07
N ILE A 101 -11.13 8.37 9.55
CA ILE A 101 -10.75 8.62 8.15
C ILE A 101 -10.85 7.37 7.28
N PHE A 102 -10.76 6.19 7.89
CA PHE A 102 -10.79 4.90 7.21
C PHE A 102 -11.29 3.81 8.15
N THR A 103 -11.95 2.81 7.58
CA THR A 103 -12.40 1.62 8.31
C THR A 103 -12.05 0.36 7.52
N MET A 104 -11.65 -0.69 8.22
CA MET A 104 -11.35 -2.00 7.64
C MET A 104 -11.94 -3.11 8.49
N ALA A 105 -12.40 -4.18 7.85
CA ALA A 105 -12.61 -5.48 8.47
C ALA A 105 -11.67 -6.50 7.80
N ALA A 106 -10.95 -7.29 8.59
CA ALA A 106 -9.99 -8.28 8.12
C ALA A 106 -10.26 -9.64 8.77
N SER A 107 -10.11 -10.70 7.99
CA SER A 107 -10.24 -12.09 8.43
C SER A 107 -8.90 -12.81 8.29
N PHE A 108 -8.54 -13.56 9.33
CA PHE A 108 -7.29 -14.27 9.48
C PHE A 108 -7.57 -15.75 9.68
N GLN A 109 -6.73 -16.61 9.11
CA GLN A 109 -6.86 -18.07 9.18
C GLN A 109 -5.52 -18.71 9.54
N GLU A 110 -5.57 -19.80 10.30
CA GLU A 110 -4.41 -20.68 10.45
C GLU A 110 -4.05 -21.34 9.10
N PRO A 111 -2.76 -21.63 8.84
CA PRO A 111 -2.38 -22.39 7.66
C PRO A 111 -3.05 -23.77 7.63
N GLU A 112 -3.63 -24.14 6.49
CA GLU A 112 -4.34 -25.41 6.32
C GLU A 112 -4.12 -25.94 4.89
N ASP A 113 -3.91 -27.25 4.77
CA ASP A 113 -3.83 -27.93 3.47
C ASP A 113 -5.24 -28.11 2.89
N GLY A 114 -5.36 -28.00 1.57
CA GLY A 114 -6.65 -28.13 0.89
C GLY A 114 -6.52 -28.25 -0.62
N LEU A 115 -7.67 -28.16 -1.30
CA LEU A 115 -7.71 -28.15 -2.77
C LEU A 115 -7.08 -26.86 -3.30
N THR A 116 -6.20 -26.97 -4.29
CA THR A 116 -5.55 -25.84 -4.94
C THR A 116 -5.93 -25.76 -6.41
N HIS A 117 -6.40 -24.59 -6.84
CA HIS A 117 -6.60 -24.24 -8.25
C HIS A 117 -6.56 -22.73 -8.39
N GLN A 118 -6.11 -22.25 -9.55
CA GLN A 118 -6.13 -20.83 -9.90
C GLN A 118 -6.32 -20.69 -11.41
N MET A 119 -6.75 -19.51 -11.86
CA MET A 119 -6.72 -19.17 -13.27
C MET A 119 -5.27 -19.10 -13.76
N SER A 120 -5.04 -19.42 -15.04
CA SER A 120 -3.75 -19.22 -15.68
C SER A 120 -3.38 -17.74 -15.73
N MET A 121 -2.10 -17.43 -15.51
CA MET A 121 -1.58 -16.07 -15.70
C MET A 121 -1.80 -15.63 -17.16
N PRO A 122 -2.23 -14.37 -17.42
CA PRO A 122 -2.36 -13.88 -18.78
C PRO A 122 -1.01 -13.86 -19.51
N ASP A 123 -1.05 -14.07 -20.82
CA ASP A 123 0.13 -13.97 -21.67
C ASP A 123 0.50 -12.50 -21.90
N VAL A 124 1.63 -12.09 -21.30
CA VAL A 124 2.16 -10.73 -21.36
C VAL A 124 3.69 -10.79 -21.50
N PRO A 125 4.33 -9.81 -22.16
CA PRO A 125 5.78 -9.72 -22.23
C PRO A 125 6.44 -9.80 -20.85
N GLN A 126 7.59 -10.47 -20.78
CA GLN A 126 8.37 -10.56 -19.55
C GLN A 126 8.94 -9.18 -19.19
N PRO A 127 9.20 -8.90 -17.91
CA PRO A 127 9.68 -7.58 -17.49
C PRO A 127 11.01 -7.19 -18.16
N GLU A 128 11.89 -8.15 -18.47
CA GLU A 128 13.15 -7.96 -19.20
C GLU A 128 12.98 -7.56 -20.67
N ASP A 129 11.86 -7.91 -21.30
CA ASP A 129 11.54 -7.56 -22.69
C ASP A 129 10.93 -6.16 -22.82
N LEU A 130 10.57 -5.54 -21.70
CA LEU A 130 9.98 -4.20 -21.67
C LEU A 130 11.08 -3.14 -21.61
N ALA A 131 10.90 -2.06 -22.38
CA ALA A 131 11.76 -0.89 -22.32
C ALA A 131 11.79 -0.32 -20.89
N GLU A 132 12.98 0.06 -20.43
CA GLU A 132 13.11 0.79 -19.16
C GLU A 132 12.37 2.12 -19.25
N PRO A 133 11.77 2.61 -18.15
CA PRO A 133 11.16 3.93 -18.12
C PRO A 133 12.21 4.99 -18.47
N GLU A 134 12.04 5.69 -19.58
CA GLU A 134 12.94 6.80 -19.93
C GLU A 134 12.80 7.92 -18.88
N PRO A 135 13.92 8.48 -18.39
CA PRO A 135 13.86 9.64 -17.52
C PRO A 135 13.19 10.79 -18.28
N LEU A 136 12.31 11.53 -17.60
CA LEU A 136 11.68 12.69 -18.23
C LEU A 136 12.74 13.74 -18.61
N SER A 137 12.65 14.26 -19.83
CA SER A 137 13.49 15.36 -20.26
C SER A 137 13.23 16.61 -19.41
N ALA A 138 14.25 17.46 -19.26
CA ALA A 138 14.14 18.72 -18.50
C ALA A 138 12.99 19.61 -19.01
N GLU A 139 12.74 19.61 -20.33
CA GLU A 139 11.63 20.34 -20.95
C GLU A 139 10.25 19.78 -20.57
N THR A 140 10.14 18.46 -20.43
CA THR A 140 8.89 17.78 -20.06
C THR A 140 8.60 18.01 -18.59
N LEU A 141 9.63 17.90 -17.76
CA LEU A 141 9.57 18.17 -16.34
C LEU A 141 9.17 19.62 -16.03
N ALA A 142 9.68 20.60 -16.78
CA ALA A 142 9.32 22.01 -16.64
C ALA A 142 7.83 22.31 -16.89
N LYS A 143 7.13 21.42 -17.63
CA LYS A 143 5.68 21.53 -17.88
C LYS A 143 4.84 20.93 -16.74
N ILE A 144 5.46 20.19 -15.81
CA ILE A 144 4.78 19.58 -14.66
C ILE A 144 4.75 20.62 -13.52
N PRO A 145 3.61 20.79 -12.81
CA PRO A 145 3.55 21.65 -11.64
C PRO A 145 4.62 21.28 -10.59
N PRO A 146 5.29 22.23 -9.91
CA PRO A 146 6.40 21.94 -8.99
C PRO A 146 6.09 20.88 -7.91
N LYS A 147 4.83 20.86 -7.41
CA LYS A 147 4.39 19.84 -6.44
C LYS A 147 4.39 18.42 -7.01
N LEU A 148 4.04 18.26 -8.28
CA LEU A 148 4.03 16.98 -8.98
C LEU A 148 5.42 16.57 -9.46
N GLN A 149 6.33 17.53 -9.72
CA GLN A 149 7.72 17.21 -10.09
C GLN A 149 8.40 16.34 -9.03
N ARG A 150 8.19 16.63 -7.74
CA ARG A 150 8.74 15.84 -6.64
C ARG A 150 8.25 14.38 -6.66
N TRP A 151 6.96 14.16 -6.92
CA TRP A 151 6.37 12.82 -7.01
C TRP A 151 6.85 12.04 -8.25
N VAL A 152 7.03 12.73 -9.37
CA VAL A 152 7.50 12.11 -10.62
C VAL A 152 8.99 11.81 -10.58
N MET A 153 9.78 12.62 -9.87
CA MET A 153 11.21 12.41 -9.66
C MET A 153 11.52 11.44 -8.52
N SER A 154 10.63 11.29 -7.54
CA SER A 154 10.89 10.42 -6.41
C SER A 154 10.85 8.96 -6.85
N ARG A 155 11.99 8.30 -6.79
CA ARG A 155 12.05 6.84 -6.89
C ARG A 155 11.42 6.27 -5.62
N GLY A 156 10.25 5.65 -5.75
CA GLY A 156 9.59 4.97 -4.64
C GLY A 156 10.27 3.65 -4.26
N PRO A 157 9.77 2.97 -3.21
CA PRO A 157 10.27 1.65 -2.81
C PRO A 157 9.96 0.53 -3.81
N PHE A 158 9.15 0.83 -4.83
CA PHE A 158 8.77 -0.12 -5.89
C PHE A 158 9.27 0.36 -7.26
N GLU A 159 9.78 -0.58 -8.03
CA GLU A 159 9.97 -0.44 -9.48
C GLU A 159 8.68 -0.89 -10.18
N PHE A 160 8.21 -0.11 -11.16
CA PHE A 160 7.05 -0.44 -11.97
C PHE A 160 7.44 -0.49 -13.45
N ARG A 161 7.04 -1.55 -14.17
CA ARG A 161 7.16 -1.68 -15.62
C ARG A 161 5.80 -1.92 -16.24
N HIS A 162 5.31 -0.94 -16.98
CA HIS A 162 4.02 -1.03 -17.65
C HIS A 162 4.19 -1.80 -18.97
N VAL A 163 3.39 -2.85 -19.17
CA VAL A 163 3.40 -3.62 -20.43
C VAL A 163 3.01 -2.73 -21.62
N TYR A 164 2.05 -1.83 -21.38
CA TYR A 164 1.65 -0.83 -22.36
C TYR A 164 2.08 0.56 -21.87
N PRO A 165 3.04 1.24 -22.56
CA PRO A 165 3.53 2.54 -22.14
C PRO A 165 2.39 3.54 -21.94
N ARG A 166 2.43 4.27 -20.82
CA ARG A 166 1.49 5.33 -20.48
C ARG A 166 2.12 6.66 -20.81
N ASP A 167 1.63 7.32 -21.86
CA ASP A 167 1.92 8.74 -22.06
C ASP A 167 1.03 9.54 -21.09
N GLU A 168 1.64 10.09 -20.04
CA GLU A 168 0.94 10.86 -19.01
C GLU A 168 0.36 12.18 -19.55
N PHE A 169 0.93 12.70 -20.65
CA PHE A 169 0.56 13.97 -21.28
C PHE A 169 -0.47 13.77 -22.39
N LYS A 170 -0.39 12.66 -23.13
CA LYS A 170 -1.38 12.25 -24.14
C LYS A 170 -1.97 10.92 -23.71
N ARG A 171 -3.16 10.97 -23.10
CA ARG A 171 -3.88 9.77 -22.64
C ARG A 171 -4.87 9.30 -23.72
N PRO A 172 -4.50 8.43 -24.67
CA PRO A 172 -5.47 7.88 -25.61
C PRO A 172 -6.49 7.02 -24.87
N LYS A 173 -7.72 6.98 -25.38
CA LYS A 173 -8.73 6.02 -24.89
C LYS A 173 -8.21 4.60 -25.12
N ARG A 174 -8.32 3.75 -24.10
CA ARG A 174 -7.92 2.33 -24.11
C ARG A 174 -8.97 1.52 -23.34
N PRO A 175 -9.04 0.19 -23.53
CA PRO A 175 -9.83 -0.69 -22.67
C PRO A 175 -9.44 -0.51 -21.19
N PRO A 176 -10.36 -0.75 -20.24
CA PRO A 176 -10.10 -0.64 -18.80
C PRO A 176 -9.26 -1.83 -18.27
N LEU A 177 -8.16 -2.14 -18.95
CA LEU A 177 -7.24 -3.22 -18.63
C LEU A 177 -5.81 -2.69 -18.62
N GLN A 178 -5.07 -3.04 -17.58
CA GLN A 178 -3.68 -2.62 -17.42
C GLN A 178 -2.86 -3.75 -16.79
N HIS A 179 -1.72 -4.07 -17.41
CA HIS A 179 -0.73 -5.00 -16.87
C HIS A 179 0.52 -4.22 -16.47
N VAL A 180 0.97 -4.43 -15.24
CA VAL A 180 2.14 -3.77 -14.67
C VAL A 180 2.94 -4.81 -13.91
N TRP A 181 4.19 -4.99 -14.28
CA TRP A 181 5.15 -5.69 -13.43
C TRP A 181 5.61 -4.74 -12.33
N PHE A 182 5.69 -5.25 -11.11
CA PHE A 182 6.23 -4.48 -10.00
C PHE A 182 7.02 -5.36 -9.05
N ARG A 183 8.03 -4.77 -8.42
CA ARG A 183 8.82 -5.40 -7.37
C ARG A 183 9.36 -4.33 -6.42
N LEU A 184 9.70 -4.72 -5.20
CA LEU A 184 10.51 -3.86 -4.36
C LEU A 184 11.88 -3.63 -5.02
N VAL A 185 12.42 -2.43 -4.86
CA VAL A 185 13.74 -2.07 -5.37
C VAL A 185 14.88 -2.74 -4.59
N ASP A 186 14.57 -3.36 -3.45
CA ASP A 186 15.48 -4.15 -2.64
C ASP A 186 14.72 -5.28 -1.93
N ARG A 187 15.44 -6.19 -1.28
CA ARG A 187 14.87 -7.31 -0.52
C ARG A 187 14.27 -6.81 0.81
N ILE A 188 13.21 -7.49 1.23
CA ILE A 188 12.73 -7.39 2.62
C ILE A 188 13.76 -8.11 3.50
N PRO A 189 14.22 -7.49 4.61
CA PRO A 189 15.13 -8.12 5.57
C PRO A 189 14.62 -9.44 6.14
#